data_AF-A0AAC9LAD6-F1
#
_entry.id   AF-A0AAC9LAD6-F1
#
_cell.length_a   1.000
_cell.length_b   1.000
_cell.length_c   1.000
_cell.angle_alpha   90.00
_cell.angle_beta   90.00
_cell.angle_gamma   90.00
#
_symmetry.space_group_name_H-M   'P 1'
#
loop_
_entity.id
_entity.type
_entity.pdbx_description
1 polymer ?
#
loop_
_entity_poly.entity_id
_entity_poly.type
_entity_poly.pdbx_seq_one_letter_code
_entity_poly.pdbx_strand_id
1 'polypeptide(L)'
;MTDALTDRLTTGVGVITLALGAALTVAPERTAAILRLGGSRTAARSIGVADLAIGWGLLRSRRRAPWMAARAALNLVLATRYRAEANRQDGLAGAQAGAVGMSALTVFDGTLALRLARASVDRSASSERPSRPR
;
A
#
# COMPACT_ATOMS: atom_id res chain seq x y z
N MET A 1 9.45 -16.14 -7.73
CA MET A 1 8.83 -15.77 -6.44
C MET A 1 7.59 -16.63 -6.26
N THR A 2 7.52 -17.41 -5.18
CA THR A 2 6.46 -18.41 -4.95
C THR A 2 5.17 -17.78 -4.41
N ASP A 3 4.04 -18.50 -4.50
CA ASP A 3 2.75 -18.05 -3.95
C ASP A 3 2.81 -17.84 -2.44
N ALA A 4 3.47 -18.76 -1.72
CA ALA A 4 3.66 -18.65 -0.27
C ALA A 4 4.45 -17.38 0.13
N LEU A 5 5.46 -16.99 -0.66
CA LEU A 5 6.20 -15.75 -0.43
C LEU A 5 5.32 -14.52 -0.71
N THR A 6 4.53 -14.55 -1.79
CA THR A 6 3.57 -13.49 -2.13
C THR A 6 2.55 -13.28 -1.02
N ASP A 7 2.03 -14.35 -0.42
CA ASP A 7 1.07 -14.27 0.69
C ASP A 7 1.70 -13.73 1.97
N ARG A 8 2.92 -14.18 2.31
CA ARG A 8 3.67 -13.66 3.47
C ARG A 8 3.97 -12.17 3.32
N LEU A 9 4.44 -11.75 2.15
CA LEU A 9 4.72 -10.34 1.86
C LEU A 9 3.45 -9.51 1.94
N THR A 10 2.35 -9.96 1.32
CA THR A 10 1.06 -9.25 1.36
C THR A 10 0.54 -9.10 2.80
N THR A 11 0.73 -10.13 3.63
CA THR A 11 0.35 -10.08 5.05
C THR A 11 1.23 -9.09 5.82
N GLY A 12 2.55 -9.14 5.63
CA GLY A 12 3.47 -8.18 6.25
C GLY A 12 3.18 -6.74 5.84
N VAL A 13 2.91 -6.51 4.55
CA VAL A 13 2.45 -5.21 4.05
C VAL A 13 1.17 -4.79 4.77
N GLY A 14 0.18 -5.67 4.90
CA GLY A 14 -1.06 -5.39 5.63
C GLY A 14 -0.83 -4.94 7.08
N VAL A 15 0.03 -5.63 7.82
CA VAL A 15 0.37 -5.28 9.21
C VAL A 15 1.04 -3.91 9.29
N ILE A 16 2.07 -3.67 8.46
CA ILE A 16 2.80 -2.38 8.45
C ILE A 16 1.87 -1.24 8.06
N THR A 17 1.03 -1.45 7.05
CA THR A 17 0.02 -0.48 6.59
C THR A 17 -0.92 -0.10 7.73
N LEU A 18 -1.46 -1.10 8.44
CA LEU A 18 -2.39 -0.88 9.54
C LEU A 18 -1.73 -0.12 10.70
N ALA A 19 -0.48 -0.46 11.03
CA ALA A 19 0.27 0.21 12.10
C ALA A 19 0.55 1.68 11.77
N LEU A 20 1.01 1.97 10.54
CA LEU A 20 1.21 3.34 10.07
C LEU A 20 -0.10 4.12 10.03
N GLY A 21 -1.18 3.50 9.55
CA GLY A 21 -2.50 4.08 9.54
C GLY A 21 -3.01 4.46 10.94
N ALA A 22 -2.81 3.59 11.92
CA ALA A 22 -3.13 3.86 13.31
C ALA A 22 -2.33 5.04 13.86
N ALA A 23 -1.01 5.07 13.62
CA ALA A 23 -0.14 6.16 14.06
C ALA A 23 -0.56 7.51 13.47
N LEU A 24 -0.79 7.57 12.16
CA LEU A 24 -1.25 8.79 11.46
C LEU A 24 -2.66 9.22 11.90
N THR A 25 -3.52 8.29 12.32
CA THR A 25 -4.87 8.61 12.79
C THR A 25 -4.87 9.16 14.22
N VAL A 26 -4.05 8.59 15.11
CA VAL A 26 -4.00 8.91 16.54
C VAL A 26 -3.11 10.12 16.82
N ALA A 27 -1.94 10.20 16.17
CA ALA A 27 -0.94 11.25 16.37
C ALA A 27 -0.51 11.90 15.04
N PRO A 28 -1.46 12.45 14.25
CA PRO A 28 -1.23 12.91 12.88
C PRO A 28 -0.05 13.88 12.73
N GLU A 29 0.09 14.86 13.62
CA GLU A 29 1.14 15.87 13.54
C GLU A 29 2.52 15.28 13.81
N ARG A 30 2.64 14.47 14.87
CA ARG A 30 3.92 13.84 15.24
C ARG A 30 4.36 12.86 14.16
N THR A 31 3.45 12.01 13.70
CA THR A 31 3.78 11.01 12.68
C THR A 31 4.09 11.66 11.33
N ALA A 32 3.34 12.67 10.91
CA ALA A 32 3.65 13.41 9.67
C ALA A 32 5.00 14.15 9.74
N ALA A 33 5.37 14.69 10.90
CA ALA A 33 6.68 15.33 11.09
C ALA A 33 7.83 14.33 11.02
N ILE A 34 7.71 13.17 11.67
CA ILE A 34 8.70 12.08 11.59
C ILE A 34 8.86 11.58 10.16
N LEU A 35 7.74 11.39 9.47
CA LEU A 35 7.72 10.98 8.07
C LEU A 35 8.14 12.10 7.12
N ARG A 36 8.27 13.35 7.60
CA ARG A 36 8.56 14.54 6.77
C ARG A 36 7.56 14.70 5.61
N LEU A 37 6.30 14.34 5.88
CA LEU A 37 5.24 14.33 4.86
C LEU A 37 4.77 15.74 4.49
N GLY A 38 5.03 16.72 5.37
CA GLY A 38 4.46 18.06 5.29
C GLY A 38 2.93 18.07 5.41
N GLY A 39 2.35 19.27 5.37
CA GLY A 39 0.89 19.45 5.28
C GLY A 39 0.13 19.50 6.62
N SER A 40 -1.20 19.55 6.51
CA SER A 40 -2.09 19.77 7.64
C SER A 40 -2.46 18.48 8.38
N ARG A 41 -2.83 18.63 9.67
CA ARG A 41 -3.38 17.56 10.52
C ARG A 41 -4.45 16.73 9.80
N THR A 42 -5.36 17.40 9.10
CA THR A 42 -6.48 16.76 8.40
C THR A 42 -5.97 15.84 7.29
N ALA A 43 -4.98 16.27 6.51
CA ALA A 43 -4.41 15.43 5.46
C ALA A 43 -3.74 14.17 6.04
N ALA A 44 -2.92 14.33 7.09
CA ALA A 44 -2.26 13.21 7.77
C ALA A 44 -3.29 12.21 8.32
N ARG A 45 -4.36 12.70 8.96
CA ARG A 45 -5.42 11.84 9.50
C ARG A 45 -6.19 11.11 8.40
N SER A 46 -6.50 11.76 7.29
CA SER A 46 -7.18 11.12 6.15
C SER A 46 -6.33 10.01 5.53
N ILE A 47 -5.01 10.21 5.42
CA ILE A 47 -4.08 9.16 4.99
C ILE A 47 -4.11 8.01 5.99
N GLY A 48 -4.06 8.32 7.29
CA GLY A 48 -4.14 7.32 8.35
C GLY A 48 -5.39 6.44 8.27
N VAL A 49 -6.56 7.05 8.07
CA VAL A 49 -7.83 6.33 7.91
C VAL A 49 -7.83 5.46 6.64
N ALA A 50 -7.28 5.96 5.53
CA ALA A 50 -7.16 5.18 4.30
C ALA A 50 -6.24 3.96 4.50
N ASP A 51 -5.08 4.14 5.15
CA ASP A 51 -4.17 3.04 5.49
C ASP A 51 -4.83 2.02 6.42
N LEU A 52 -5.62 2.44 7.42
CA LEU A 52 -6.38 1.51 8.26
C LEU A 52 -7.34 0.65 7.45
N ALA A 53 -8.11 1.26 6.53
CA ALA A 53 -9.04 0.53 5.68
C ALA A 53 -8.32 -0.45 4.75
N ILE A 54 -7.21 -0.02 4.13
CA ILE A 54 -6.40 -0.84 3.23
C ILE A 54 -5.73 -2.00 3.99
N GLY A 55 -5.07 -1.71 5.11
CA GLY A 55 -4.41 -2.71 5.95
C GLY A 55 -5.39 -3.76 6.45
N TRP A 56 -6.56 -3.34 6.91
CA TRP A 56 -7.64 -4.25 7.29
C TRP A 56 -8.11 -5.12 6.12
N GLY A 57 -8.31 -4.51 4.96
CA GLY A 57 -8.67 -5.19 3.72
C GLY A 57 -7.66 -6.26 3.32
N LEU A 58 -6.35 -5.97 3.40
CA LEU A 58 -5.28 -6.92 3.09
C LEU A 58 -5.26 -8.12 4.05
N LEU A 59 -5.49 -7.89 5.34
CA LEU A 59 -5.44 -8.93 6.35
C LEU A 59 -6.68 -9.81 6.35
N ARG A 60 -7.86 -9.24 6.08
CA ARG A 60 -9.15 -9.93 6.22
C ARG A 60 -9.72 -10.46 4.90
N SER A 61 -9.41 -9.83 3.76
CA SER A 61 -10.00 -10.20 2.47
C SER A 61 -9.39 -11.45 1.88
N ARG A 62 -10.24 -12.31 1.29
CA ARG A 62 -9.80 -13.40 0.40
C ARG A 62 -9.30 -12.87 -0.95
N ARG A 63 -9.82 -11.73 -1.41
CA ARG A 63 -9.39 -11.04 -2.64
C ARG A 63 -8.48 -9.88 -2.26
N ARG A 64 -7.18 -10.13 -2.20
CA ARG A 64 -6.17 -9.15 -1.76
C ARG A 64 -5.68 -8.20 -2.87
N ALA A 65 -5.80 -8.61 -4.13
CA ALA A 65 -5.40 -7.81 -5.30
C ALA A 65 -5.96 -6.37 -5.33
N PRO A 66 -7.28 -6.11 -5.13
CA PRO A 66 -7.81 -4.75 -5.17
C PRO A 66 -7.26 -3.88 -4.04
N TRP A 67 -6.99 -4.46 -2.87
CA TRP A 67 -6.43 -3.72 -1.73
C TRP A 67 -4.96 -3.33 -1.95
N MET A 68 -4.17 -4.20 -2.59
CA MET A 68 -2.81 -3.85 -3.02
C MET A 68 -2.81 -2.74 -4.09
N ALA A 69 -3.76 -2.78 -5.02
CA ALA A 69 -3.92 -1.71 -6.02
C ALA A 69 -4.32 -0.38 -5.36
N ALA A 70 -5.23 -0.40 -4.40
CA ALA A 70 -5.60 0.77 -3.61
C ALA A 70 -4.39 1.36 -2.85
N ARG A 71 -3.54 0.50 -2.27
CA ARG A 71 -2.30 0.91 -1.63
C ARG A 71 -1.32 1.54 -2.62
N ALA A 72 -1.14 0.96 -3.79
CA ALA A 72 -0.31 1.54 -4.85
C ALA A 72 -0.80 2.94 -5.26
N ALA A 73 -2.12 3.11 -5.41
CA ALA A 73 -2.71 4.42 -5.71
C ALA A 73 -2.47 5.43 -4.57
N LEU A 74 -2.64 5.02 -3.31
CA LEU A 74 -2.35 5.88 -2.16
C LEU A 74 -0.87 6.26 -2.08
N ASN A 75 0.05 5.32 -2.35
CA ASN A 75 1.48 5.59 -2.39
C ASN A 75 1.85 6.62 -3.46
N LEU A 76 1.16 6.60 -4.62
CA LEU A 76 1.36 7.61 -5.65
C LEU A 76 0.94 9.02 -5.16
N VAL A 77 -0.19 9.11 -4.45
CA VAL A 77 -0.62 10.37 -3.81
C VAL A 77 0.41 10.85 -2.79
N LEU A 78 1.00 9.94 -2.02
CA LEU A 78 2.05 10.29 -1.06
C LEU A 78 3.35 10.71 -1.75
N ALA A 79 3.73 10.06 -2.85
CA ALA A 79 4.88 10.44 -3.65
C ALA A 79 4.74 11.86 -4.22
N THR A 80 3.55 12.24 -4.71
CA THR A 80 3.31 13.60 -5.20
C THR A 80 3.36 14.64 -4.08
N ARG A 81 2.82 14.32 -2.89
CA ARG A 81 2.93 15.15 -1.69
C ARG A 81 4.39 15.38 -1.28
N TYR A 82 5.17 14.31 -1.18
CA TYR A 82 6.60 14.39 -0.86
C TYR A 82 7.37 15.21 -1.87
N ARG A 83 7.07 15.06 -3.17
CA ARG A 83 7.72 15.85 -4.23
C ARG A 83 7.34 17.33 -4.15
N ALA A 84 6.09 17.64 -3.84
CA ALA A 84 5.66 19.03 -3.62
C ALA A 84 6.38 19.65 -2.41
N GLU A 85 6.54 18.90 -1.32
CA GLU A 85 7.27 19.35 -0.13
C GLU A 85 8.77 19.53 -0.40
N ALA A 86 9.38 18.61 -1.15
CA ALA A 86 10.79 18.70 -1.55
C ALA A 86 11.11 19.94 -2.43
N ASN A 87 10.11 20.47 -3.14
CA ASN A 87 10.26 21.65 -3.99
C ASN A 87 10.08 22.97 -3.23
N ARG A 88 9.76 22.95 -1.93
CA ARG A 88 9.69 24.17 -1.10
C ARG A 88 11.10 24.69 -0.81
N GLN A 89 11.23 26.00 -0.55
CA GLN A 89 12.54 26.65 -0.33
C GLN A 89 13.34 26.07 0.85
N ASP A 90 12.64 25.51 1.85
CA ASP A 90 13.23 24.77 2.98
C ASP A 90 13.25 23.25 2.78
N GLY A 91 13.20 22.79 1.53
CA GLY A 91 13.00 21.40 1.13
C GLY A 91 13.98 20.45 1.83
N LEU A 92 13.46 19.71 2.81
CA LEU A 92 14.25 18.76 3.60
C LEU A 92 14.68 17.61 2.69
N ALA A 93 15.97 17.25 2.69
CA ALA A 93 16.50 16.08 1.95
C ALA A 93 15.70 14.77 2.20
N GLY A 94 15.03 14.66 3.36
CA GLY A 94 14.13 13.55 3.67
C GLY A 94 12.86 13.47 2.81
N ALA A 95 12.36 14.58 2.26
CA ALA A 95 11.17 14.59 1.41
C ALA A 95 11.46 13.95 0.04
N GLN A 96 12.65 14.16 -0.53
CA GLN A 96 13.06 13.47 -1.76
C GLN A 96 13.19 11.97 -1.54
N ALA A 97 13.82 11.55 -0.43
CA ALA A 97 13.90 10.14 -0.05
C ALA A 97 12.49 9.53 0.13
N GLY A 98 11.57 10.27 0.74
CA GLY A 98 10.15 9.91 0.83
C GLY A 98 9.51 9.69 -0.53
N ALA A 99 9.66 10.63 -1.48
CA ALA A 99 9.10 10.51 -2.82
C ALA A 99 9.63 9.28 -3.58
N VAL A 100 10.94 9.02 -3.51
CA VAL A 100 11.58 7.85 -4.12
C VAL A 100 11.06 6.55 -3.46
N GLY A 101 11.03 6.50 -2.13
CA GLY A 101 10.53 5.36 -1.38
C GLY A 101 9.08 5.02 -1.72
N MET A 102 8.20 6.01 -1.78
CA MET A 102 6.79 5.80 -2.13
C MET A 102 6.60 5.37 -3.59
N SER A 103 7.45 5.87 -4.50
CA SER A 103 7.44 5.43 -5.90
C SER A 103 7.85 3.96 -6.02
N ALA A 104 8.91 3.54 -5.31
CA ALA A 104 9.34 2.15 -5.28
C ALA A 104 8.26 1.22 -4.68
N LEU A 105 7.62 1.64 -3.58
CA LEU A 105 6.51 0.91 -2.98
C LEU A 105 5.30 0.82 -3.92
N THR A 106 5.01 1.86 -4.70
CA THR A 106 3.94 1.85 -5.72
C THR A 106 4.17 0.74 -6.75
N VAL A 107 5.39 0.63 -7.28
CA VAL A 107 5.74 -0.40 -8.26
C VAL A 107 5.67 -1.79 -7.63
N PHE A 108 6.18 -1.93 -6.41
CA PHE A 108 6.14 -3.19 -5.66
C PHE A 108 4.69 -3.65 -5.41
N ASP A 109 3.85 -2.77 -4.90
CA ASP A 109 2.44 -3.05 -4.58
C ASP A 109 1.64 -3.35 -5.85
N GLY A 110 1.88 -2.61 -6.94
CA GLY A 110 1.29 -2.88 -8.26
C GLY A 110 1.69 -4.25 -8.82
N THR A 111 2.96 -4.64 -8.65
CA THR A 111 3.46 -5.96 -9.07
C THR A 111 2.78 -7.09 -8.29
N LEU A 112 2.64 -6.93 -6.96
CA LEU A 112 1.92 -7.89 -6.13
C LEU A 112 0.43 -7.97 -6.51
N ALA A 113 -0.22 -6.83 -6.76
CA ALA A 113 -1.61 -6.76 -7.19
C ALA A 113 -1.85 -7.56 -8.48
N LEU A 114 -1.02 -7.34 -9.50
CA LEU A 114 -1.11 -8.05 -10.78
C LEU A 114 -0.89 -9.56 -10.63
N ARG A 115 0.06 -9.98 -9.79
CA ARG A 115 0.30 -11.41 -9.52
C ARG A 115 -0.89 -12.06 -8.83
N LEU A 116 -1.45 -11.41 -7.81
CA LEU A 116 -2.63 -11.90 -7.10
C LEU A 116 -3.87 -11.98 -8.02
N ALA A 117 -4.04 -11.01 -8.93
CA ALA A 117 -5.12 -11.03 -9.92
C ALA A 117 -4.98 -12.23 -10.87
N ARG A 118 -3.80 -12.44 -11.45
CA ARG A 118 -3.52 -13.58 -12.35
C ARG A 118 -3.76 -14.92 -11.67
N ALA A 119 -3.22 -15.11 -10.46
CA ALA A 119 -3.42 -16.33 -9.69
C ALA A 119 -4.90 -16.59 -9.29
N SER A 120 -5.75 -15.56 -9.26
CA SER A 120 -7.19 -15.72 -9.04
C SER A 120 -7.93 -16.20 -10.29
N VAL A 121 -7.49 -15.74 -11.48
CA VAL A 121 -8.03 -16.18 -12.78
C VAL A 121 -7.66 -17.64 -13.04
N ASP A 122 -6.40 -18.01 -12.83
CA ASP A 122 -5.90 -19.38 -13.07
C ASP A 122 -6.60 -20.42 -12.19
N ARG A 123 -6.88 -20.06 -10.92
CA ARG A 123 -7.66 -20.91 -10.00
C ARG A 123 -9.11 -21.09 -10.44
N SER A 124 -9.71 -20.06 -11.00
CA SER A 124 -11.10 -20.14 -11.49
C SER A 124 -11.17 -21.07 -12.71
N ALA A 125 -10.24 -20.90 -13.67
CA ALA A 125 -10.16 -21.73 -14.88
C ALA A 125 -9.84 -23.22 -14.61
N SER A 126 -9.08 -23.51 -13.55
CA SER A 126 -8.80 -24.90 -13.14
C SER A 126 -9.97 -25.56 -12.41
N SER A 127 -10.77 -24.80 -11.67
CA SER A 127 -11.99 -25.31 -11.03
C SER A 127 -13.13 -25.64 -12.02
N GLU A 128 -13.12 -25.04 -13.20
CA GLU A 128 -14.14 -25.24 -14.24
C GLU A 128 -13.84 -26.40 -15.20
N ARG A 129 -12.65 -27.03 -15.16
CA ARG A 129 -12.39 -28.23 -15.98
C ARG A 129 -13.06 -29.45 -15.33
N PRO A 130 -14.12 -30.03 -15.92
CA PRO A 130 -14.73 -31.23 -15.36
C PRO A 130 -13.77 -32.41 -15.49
N SER A 131 -13.71 -33.24 -14.45
CA SER A 131 -13.02 -34.53 -14.45
C SER A 131 -13.59 -35.37 -15.57
N ARG A 132 -12.91 -35.45 -16.73
CA ARG A 132 -13.31 -36.38 -17.78
C ARG A 132 -13.24 -37.80 -17.19
N PRO A 133 -14.36 -38.54 -17.10
CA PRO A 133 -14.28 -39.95 -16.77
C PRO A 133 -13.50 -40.66 -17.88
N ARG A 134 -12.61 -41.57 -17.47
CA ARG A 134 -11.86 -42.46 -18.37
C ARG A 134 -12.77 -43.51 -18.98
#